data_AF-A0A168HH07-F1
#
_entry.id   AF-A0A168HH07-F1
#
_cell.length_a   1.000
_cell.length_b   1.000
_cell.length_c   1.000
_cell.angle_alpha   90.00
_cell.angle_beta   90.00
_cell.angle_gamma   90.00
#
_symmetry.space_group_name_H-M   'P 1'
#
loop_
_entity.id
_entity.type
_entity.pdbx_description
1 polymer ?
#
loop_
_entity_poly.entity_id
_entity_poly.type
_entity_poly.pdbx_seq_one_letter_code
_entity_poly.pdbx_strand_id
1 'polypeptide(L)' 'RLVARGLVHPTLSKVYPLAETGQAAFDVHRNAHQGKVGVLCLAPREGLGIRDEQTRARHLTAINRFRGV' A
#
# COMPACT_ATOMS: atom_id res chain seq x y z
N ARG A 1 -10.94 -1.92 -15.06
CA ARG A 1 -10.21 -3.23 -14.89
C ARG A 1 -8.69 -3.15 -15.13
N LEU A 2 -8.06 -1.96 -15.22
CA LEU A 2 -6.62 -1.85 -15.54
C LEU A 2 -5.69 -2.38 -14.43
N VAL A 3 -6.03 -2.13 -13.16
CA VAL A 3 -5.26 -2.63 -12.00
C VAL A 3 -5.26 -4.16 -11.95
N ALA A 4 -6.43 -4.80 -12.10
CA ALA A 4 -6.54 -6.26 -12.12
C ALA A 4 -5.79 -6.90 -13.30
N ARG A 5 -5.60 -6.17 -14.41
CA ARG A 5 -4.80 -6.61 -15.56
C ARG A 5 -3.29 -6.34 -15.41
N GLY A 6 -2.85 -5.79 -14.26
CA GLY A 6 -1.45 -5.45 -14.03
C GLY A 6 -0.92 -4.28 -14.86
N LEU A 7 -1.79 -3.45 -15.45
CA LEU A 7 -1.39 -2.30 -16.28
C LEU A 7 -1.20 -1.00 -15.46
N VAL A 8 -1.79 -0.95 -14.26
CA VAL A 8 -1.65 0.17 -13.31
C VAL A 8 -1.38 -0.43 -11.94
N HIS A 9 -0.35 0.06 -11.25
CA HIS A 9 0.11 -0.46 -9.97
C HIS A 9 -0.21 0.50 -8.81
N PRO A 10 -0.41 -0.02 -7.58
CA PRO A 10 -0.63 0.83 -6.42
C PRO A 10 0.63 1.66 -6.10
N THR A 11 0.41 2.80 -5.44
CA THR A 11 1.47 3.74 -5.03
C THR A 11 1.55 3.85 -3.50
N LEU A 12 1.35 2.73 -2.81
CA LEU A 12 1.32 2.66 -1.36
C LEU A 12 2.74 2.80 -0.80
N SER A 13 2.97 3.79 0.06
CA SER A 13 4.28 4.13 0.60
C SER A 13 4.45 3.75 2.07
N LYS A 14 3.43 4.01 2.88
CA LYS A 14 3.42 3.72 4.32
C LYS A 14 2.11 3.09 4.75
N VAL A 15 2.16 2.22 5.76
CA VAL A 15 0.98 1.55 6.32
C VAL A 15 0.98 1.69 7.82
N TYR A 16 -0.19 1.98 8.38
CA TYR A 16 -0.44 2.15 9.80
C TYR A 16 -1.45 1.12 10.31
N PRO A 17 -1.38 0.68 11.58
CA PRO A 17 -2.49 -0.01 12.23
C PRO A 17 -3.69 0.94 12.40
N LEU A 18 -4.90 0.39 12.54
CA LEU A 18 -6.14 1.17 12.72
C LEU A 18 -6.03 2.18 13.88
N ALA A 19 -5.39 1.77 14.98
CA ALA A 19 -5.19 2.61 16.16
C ALA A 19 -4.38 3.89 15.88
N GLU A 20 -3.56 3.89 14.83
CA GLU A 20 -2.68 5.02 14.45
C GLU A 20 -3.24 5.85 13.29
N THR A 21 -4.55 5.75 13.01
CA THR A 21 -5.20 6.53 11.94
C THR A 21 -4.99 8.04 12.11
N GLY A 22 -4.92 8.55 13.35
CA GLY A 22 -4.58 9.95 13.62
C GLY A 22 -3.20 10.34 13.11
N GLN A 23 -2.19 9.48 13.32
CA GLN A 23 -0.84 9.69 12.80
C GLN A 23 -0.81 9.59 11.27
N ALA A 24 -1.53 8.62 10.69
CA ALA A 24 -1.67 8.50 9.25
C ALA A 24 -2.23 9.79 8.61
N ALA A 25 -3.27 10.37 9.21
CA ALA A 25 -3.86 11.63 8.75
C ALA A 25 -2.89 12.82 8.93
N PHE A 26 -2.14 12.86 10.03
CA PHE A 26 -1.14 13.90 10.27
C PHE A 26 0.00 13.86 9.25
N ASP A 27 0.53 12.68 8.92
CA ASP A 27 1.56 12.51 7.89
C ASP A 27 1.07 12.95 6.50
N VAL A 28 -0.21 12.73 6.21
CA VAL A 28 -0.84 13.26 5.00
C VAL A 28 -0.92 14.78 5.04
N HIS A 29 -1.44 15.35 6.13
CA HIS A 29 -1.57 16.79 6.30
C HIS A 29 -0.23 17.53 6.20
N ARG A 30 0.85 16.92 6.69
CA ARG A 30 2.22 17.47 6.66
C ARG A 30 2.98 17.19 5.36
N ASN A 31 2.39 16.47 4.40
CA ASN A 31 3.09 15.99 3.20
C ASN A 31 4.36 15.17 3.54
N ALA A 32 4.35 14.44 4.65
CA ALA A 32 5.50 13.69 5.16
C ALA A 32 5.66 12.29 4.52
N HIS A 33 5.08 12.09 3.33
CA HIS A 33 5.09 10.82 2.63
C HIS A 33 5.11 11.06 1.12
N GLN A 34 5.71 10.14 0.36
CA GLN A 34 5.65 10.17 -1.11
C GLN A 34 4.80 9.00 -1.60
N GLY A 35 3.54 9.26 -1.97
CA GLY A 35 2.60 8.24 -2.44
C GLY A 35 1.30 8.22 -1.65
N LYS A 36 0.82 7.04 -1.28
CA LYS A 36 -0.40 6.85 -0.48
C LYS A 36 -0.07 6.27 0.89
N VAL A 37 -0.77 6.75 1.91
CA VAL A 37 -0.79 6.15 3.25
C VAL A 37 -1.97 5.17 3.35
N GLY A 38 -1.70 3.94 3.78
CA GLY A 38 -2.71 2.92 4.03
C GLY A 38 -2.94 2.70 5.52
N VAL A 39 -4.12 2.19 5.87
CA VAL A 39 -4.48 1.82 7.24
C VAL A 39 -4.98 0.36 7.25
N LEU A 40 -4.42 -0.46 8.13
CA LEU A 40 -4.90 -1.82 8.40
C LEU A 40 -6.14 -1.74 9.27
N CYS A 41 -7.31 -2.07 8.71
CA CYS A 41 -8.56 -2.14 9.48
C CYS A 41 -8.67 -3.49 10.20
N LEU A 42 -9.38 -4.46 9.61
CA LEU A 42 -9.49 -5.82 10.17
C LEU A 42 -8.30 -6.72 9.84
N ALA A 43 -7.43 -6.30 8.91
CA ALA A 43 -6.24 -7.07 8.56
C ALA A 43 -5.21 -6.97 9.71
N PRO A 44 -4.78 -8.09 10.31
CA PRO A 44 -3.88 -8.04 11.47
C PRO A 44 -2.43 -7.68 11.12
N ARG A 45 -2.03 -7.76 9.84
CA ARG A 45 -0.69 -7.42 9.34
C ARG A 45 -0.70 -7.14 7.84
N GLU A 46 0.37 -6.52 7.36
CA GLU A 46 0.61 -6.34 5.92
C GLU A 46 0.81 -7.68 5.18
N GLY A 47 0.63 -7.65 3.86
CA GLY A 47 0.92 -8.79 2.98
C GLY A 47 -0.18 -9.85 2.90
N LEU A 48 -1.36 -9.61 3.47
CA LEU A 48 -2.51 -10.51 3.40
C LEU A 48 -3.41 -10.23 2.17
N GLY A 49 -4.23 -11.22 1.80
CA GLY A 49 -5.32 -11.06 0.82
C GLY A 49 -4.98 -11.38 -0.64
N ILE A 50 -3.75 -11.82 -0.93
CA ILE A 50 -3.32 -12.22 -2.28
C ILE A 50 -3.85 -13.63 -2.56
N ARG A 51 -4.48 -13.82 -3.73
CA ARG A 51 -4.98 -15.13 -4.20
C ARG A 51 -4.30 -15.60 -5.49
N ASP A 52 -3.63 -14.69 -6.19
CA ASP A 52 -2.84 -14.95 -7.38
C ASP A 52 -1.41 -14.48 -7.12
N GLU A 53 -0.61 -15.39 -6.55
CA GLU A 53 0.80 -15.17 -6.21
C GLU A 53 1.66 -14.98 -7.47
N GLN A 54 1.32 -15.66 -8.57
CA GLN A 54 2.10 -15.61 -9.81
C GLN A 54 2.03 -14.23 -10.46
N THR A 55 0.83 -13.68 -10.63
CA THR A 55 0.66 -12.32 -11.15
C THR A 55 1.31 -11.31 -10.22
N ARG A 56 1.17 -11.48 -8.90
CA ARG A 56 1.84 -10.60 -7.93
C ARG A 56 3.36 -10.62 -8.08
N ALA A 57 3.97 -11.80 -8.11
CA ALA A 57 5.42 -11.97 -8.20
C ALA A 57 5.98 -11.28 -9.45
N ARG A 58 5.32 -11.43 -10.59
CA ARG A 58 5.70 -10.77 -11.86
C ARG A 58 5.77 -9.24 -11.75
N HIS A 59 4.90 -8.63 -10.94
CA HIS A 59 4.76 -7.18 -10.83
C HIS A 59 5.30 -6.61 -9.51
N LEU A 60 5.98 -7.40 -8.69
CA LEU A 60 6.35 -7.06 -7.30
C LEU A 60 7.13 -5.74 -7.21
N THR A 61 8.13 -5.55 -8.07
CA THR A 61 8.94 -4.32 -8.12
C THR A 61 8.09 -3.08 -8.40
N ALA A 62 7.13 -3.19 -9.33
CA ALA A 62 6.27 -2.07 -9.69
C ALA A 62 5.21 -1.79 -8.61
N ILE A 63 4.72 -2.83 -7.93
CA ILE A 63 3.80 -2.72 -6.79
C ILE A 63 4.47 -2.01 -5.60
N ASN A 64 5.75 -2.28 -5.34
CA ASN A 64 6.50 -1.73 -4.21
C ASN A 64 7.27 -0.44 -4.54
N ARG A 65 7.06 0.16 -5.71
CA ARG A 65 7.84 1.33 -6.19
C ARG A 65 7.88 2.51 -5.22
N PHE A 66 6.84 2.69 -4.40
CA PHE A 66 6.71 3.80 -3.46
C PHE A 66 7.10 3.43 -2.02
N ARG A 67 7.58 2.21 -1.76
CA ARG A 67 8.02 1.79 -0.43
C ARG A 67 9.42 2.31 -0.14
N GLY A 68 9.63 2.86 1.06
CA GLY A 68 10.94 3.29 1.55
C GLY A 68 11.45 4.62 0.97
N VAL A 69 10.53 5.46 0.45
CA VAL A 69 10.80 6.79 -0.11
C VAL A 69 10.24 7.88 0.79
#